data_AF-A0A928HNQ4-F1
#
_entry.id   AF-A0A928HNQ4-F1
#
_cell.length_a   1.000
_cell.length_b   1.000
_cell.length_c   1.000
_cell.angle_alpha   90.00
_cell.angle_beta   90.00
_cell.angle_gamma   90.00
#
_symmetry.space_group_name_H-M   'P 1'
#
loop_
_entity.id
_entity.type
_entity.pdbx_description
1 polymer ?
#
loop_
_entity_poly.entity_id
_entity_poly.type
_entity_poly.pdbx_seq_one_letter_code
_entity_poly.pdbx_strand_id
1 'polypeptide(L)'
;MRLILFFHVVFAVLFLSFFLSLGDVSANDVQAVNSAPTVSNDVQAVSDTVPEFAGNVTLEEWKKYSEWFETLPAEQKDWEELLQKNLGAGFYFPIYLKGRIKGHYSLENPGDWGFVEDDPKLPRVLLIGDSISRSCTSFIRQELEGIANVHRAPANCGSAGNIIKKFNDWQPETVRKETKRWDIIYFNAGIHDRGHGAEEYEKNLRELVTLLKKQGAVLIFARTTPCRDKENALELYQRFNEIAEKVMAENGIQIDPIDLEVKDRLDELQTNDRVHFNGEGQKVLAAKSAETIRKAVEDLNKETEKYQPCPTPQRITRKEWIEYMKLVESLPEDQRKWEQLHIKYEGYHGLLWYLRPRLSGAYTPENPGIWGMLKDDPALPRVMVIGDSISLGYTMQVRKALEGKANVHRPPCNCGPTVSGLNGMDDWLGEGKWDVIQFNFGLHDRRRSLEEYLSNLQKLIDRMKRTGAVLIFANTTPCTNEEDLIGKVEEMNAAAEELMRKNGVLINDFYALLAPNYETLVGKDKCHYSAAGSEIMGNATVEMIEKHLPKK
;
A
#
# COMPACT_ATOMS: atom_id res chain seq x y z
N MET A 1 23.25 0.88 -52.03
CA MET A 1 22.54 2.17 -51.87
C MET A 1 21.26 1.88 -51.08
N ARG A 2 21.26 2.25 -49.79
CA ARG A 2 20.13 2.47 -48.84
C ARG A 2 19.12 1.32 -48.60
N LEU A 3 18.56 1.07 -47.41
CA LEU A 3 18.82 1.35 -45.98
C LEU A 3 17.58 0.78 -45.23
N ILE A 4 17.76 0.11 -44.06
CA ILE A 4 17.03 0.34 -42.76
C ILE A 4 15.50 0.06 -42.66
N LEU A 5 14.86 -0.46 -41.60
CA LEU A 5 15.21 -0.78 -40.19
C LEU A 5 14.17 -1.72 -39.53
N PHE A 6 14.62 -2.44 -38.50
CA PHE A 6 13.86 -2.93 -37.33
C PHE A 6 13.33 -1.77 -36.46
N PHE A 7 12.25 -1.98 -35.69
CA PHE A 7 11.96 -1.15 -34.50
C PHE A 7 11.60 -2.00 -33.28
N HIS A 8 12.42 -1.86 -32.24
CA HIS A 8 12.18 -2.24 -30.86
C HIS A 8 11.38 -1.13 -30.15
N VAL A 9 10.57 -1.54 -29.17
CA VAL A 9 9.84 -0.67 -28.25
C VAL A 9 10.79 -0.23 -27.12
N VAL A 10 10.98 1.09 -26.97
CA VAL A 10 11.58 1.75 -25.81
C VAL A 10 10.55 2.75 -25.29
N PHE A 11 10.15 2.61 -24.03
CA PHE A 11 9.42 3.67 -23.32
C PHE A 11 10.40 4.47 -22.47
N ALA A 12 10.59 5.73 -22.86
CA ALA A 12 11.34 6.75 -22.14
C ALA A 12 10.40 7.53 -21.21
N VAL A 13 10.87 7.86 -20.00
CA VAL A 13 10.24 8.83 -19.10
C VAL A 13 11.02 10.15 -19.22
N LEU A 14 10.34 11.18 -19.72
CA LEU A 14 10.75 12.58 -19.69
C LEU A 14 10.20 13.23 -18.41
N PHE A 15 11.00 14.01 -17.69
CA PHE A 15 10.60 15.36 -17.26
C PHE A 15 11.83 16.23 -16.94
N LEU A 16 11.67 17.50 -17.24
CA LEU A 16 12.68 18.49 -17.60
C LEU A 16 13.12 19.35 -16.39
N SER A 17 14.38 19.75 -16.49
CA SER A 17 15.20 20.77 -15.83
C SER A 17 14.54 21.99 -15.17
N PHE A 18 15.10 22.42 -14.04
CA PHE A 18 15.27 23.84 -13.68
C PHE A 18 16.63 24.04 -12.98
N PHE A 19 17.45 24.95 -13.51
CA PHE A 19 18.71 25.44 -12.93
C PHE A 19 18.42 26.65 -12.05
N LEU A 20 19.05 26.76 -10.88
CA LEU A 20 19.44 28.03 -10.26
C LEU A 20 20.73 27.82 -9.46
N SER A 21 21.69 28.70 -9.70
CA SER A 21 23.06 28.65 -9.19
C SER A 21 23.13 29.07 -7.72
N LEU A 22 23.90 28.37 -6.90
CA LEU A 22 24.37 28.88 -5.61
C LEU A 22 25.89 28.84 -5.60
N GLY A 23 26.48 30.02 -5.46
CA GLY A 23 27.90 30.23 -5.27
C GLY A 23 28.29 30.02 -3.81
N ASP A 24 29.51 29.49 -3.68
CA ASP A 24 30.52 29.62 -2.64
C ASP A 24 30.16 29.55 -1.14
N VAL A 25 30.80 28.53 -0.57
CA VAL A 25 31.07 28.26 0.84
C VAL A 25 31.91 29.38 1.47
N SER A 26 31.66 29.70 2.74
CA SER A 26 32.77 29.93 3.65
C SER A 26 32.49 29.32 5.02
N ALA A 27 33.52 28.63 5.52
CA ALA A 27 33.63 28.06 6.85
C ALA A 27 34.07 29.14 7.83
N ASN A 28 33.44 29.21 8.99
CA ASN A 28 34.02 29.57 10.30
C ASN A 28 32.89 29.61 11.34
N ASP A 29 32.83 28.59 12.18
CA ASP A 29 33.07 28.72 13.63
C ASP A 29 32.54 27.48 14.38
N VAL A 30 33.49 26.58 14.61
CA VAL A 30 33.40 25.50 15.60
C VAL A 30 33.79 26.09 16.94
N GLN A 31 32.88 26.08 17.92
CA GLN A 31 33.08 25.70 19.34
C GLN A 31 32.00 26.30 20.25
N ALA A 32 31.15 25.46 20.84
CA ALA A 32 31.01 25.36 22.30
C ALA A 32 30.00 24.27 22.66
N VAL A 33 30.43 23.41 23.58
CA VAL A 33 29.83 22.16 24.03
C VAL A 33 28.99 22.42 25.31
N ASN A 34 27.98 21.57 25.55
CA ASN A 34 27.18 21.39 26.76
C ASN A 34 25.98 22.33 26.99
N SER A 35 24.80 21.89 26.54
CA SER A 35 23.56 22.01 27.31
C SER A 35 22.59 20.90 26.91
N ALA A 36 21.95 20.28 27.91
CA ALA A 36 20.90 19.28 27.70
C ALA A 36 19.78 19.84 26.83
N PRO A 37 19.09 19.03 25.98
CA PRO A 37 18.01 19.55 25.16
C PRO A 37 16.83 19.92 26.07
N THR A 38 16.72 21.20 26.41
CA THR A 38 15.45 21.81 26.73
C THR A 38 14.58 21.70 25.49
N VAL A 39 13.47 20.98 25.61
CA VAL A 39 12.40 20.96 24.60
C VAL A 39 12.00 22.41 24.34
N SER A 40 12.37 22.97 23.18
CA SER A 40 11.83 24.26 22.77
C SER A 40 10.38 24.00 22.33
N ASN A 41 9.45 24.58 23.08
CA ASN A 41 8.08 24.76 22.62
C ASN A 41 8.07 25.94 21.64
N ASP A 42 8.75 25.81 20.51
CA ASP A 42 8.60 26.77 19.41
C ASP A 42 7.28 26.45 18.71
N VAL A 43 6.18 26.95 19.28
CA VAL A 43 4.90 27.05 18.59
C VAL A 43 5.15 27.97 17.39
N GLN A 44 5.15 27.41 16.18
CA GLN A 44 5.16 28.21 14.96
C GLN A 44 4.07 29.27 15.06
N ALA A 45 4.45 30.55 15.03
CA ALA A 45 3.49 31.64 15.15
C ALA A 45 2.46 31.52 14.02
N VAL A 46 1.18 31.39 14.39
CA VAL A 46 0.07 31.31 13.43
C VAL A 46 0.09 32.57 12.55
N SER A 47 0.03 32.38 11.23
CA SER A 47 0.03 33.46 10.24
C SER A 47 -0.93 34.60 10.60
N ASP A 48 -0.47 35.85 10.45
CA ASP A 48 -1.28 37.06 10.64
C ASP A 48 -2.20 37.38 9.43
N THR A 49 -2.26 36.49 8.46
CA THR A 49 -3.17 36.58 7.30
C THR A 49 -3.96 35.29 7.10
N VAL A 50 -5.19 35.44 6.59
CA VAL A 50 -6.04 34.32 6.18
C VAL A 50 -5.57 33.83 4.80
N PRO A 51 -5.24 32.54 4.63
CA PRO A 51 -4.88 31.99 3.33
C PRO A 51 -6.04 32.07 2.34
N GLU A 52 -5.73 32.26 1.05
CA GLU A 52 -6.74 32.35 -0.01
C GLU A 52 -7.65 31.11 -0.04
N PHE A 53 -7.10 29.91 0.16
CA PHE A 53 -7.88 28.66 0.16
C PHE A 53 -8.89 28.58 1.31
N ALA A 54 -8.68 29.34 2.40
CA ALA A 54 -9.57 29.36 3.56
C ALA A 54 -10.87 30.10 3.27
N GLY A 55 -10.91 30.91 2.20
CA GLY A 55 -12.10 31.56 1.70
C GLY A 55 -12.71 32.57 2.68
N ASN A 56 -14.05 32.58 2.76
CA ASN A 56 -14.79 33.54 3.58
C ASN A 56 -14.77 33.18 5.09
N VAL A 57 -13.60 33.28 5.71
CA VAL A 57 -13.36 33.14 7.15
C VAL A 57 -12.69 34.41 7.69
N THR A 58 -12.99 34.78 8.93
CA THR A 58 -12.30 35.90 9.59
C THR A 58 -10.91 35.48 10.04
N LEU A 59 -10.02 36.44 10.28
CA LEU A 59 -8.69 36.16 10.84
C LEU A 59 -8.79 35.46 12.21
N GLU A 60 -9.79 35.81 13.02
CA GLU A 60 -10.01 35.16 14.32
C GLU A 60 -10.45 33.70 14.16
N GLU A 61 -11.35 33.41 13.21
CA GLU A 61 -11.78 32.04 12.90
C GLU A 61 -10.61 31.19 12.39
N TRP A 62 -9.77 31.76 11.50
CA TRP A 62 -8.57 31.10 11.00
C TRP A 62 -7.56 30.82 12.09
N LYS A 63 -7.31 31.78 12.99
CA LYS A 63 -6.39 31.61 14.12
C LYS A 63 -6.83 30.48 15.04
N LYS A 64 -8.10 30.43 15.42
CA LYS A 64 -8.68 29.34 16.23
C LYS A 64 -8.55 27.97 15.54
N TYR A 65 -8.83 27.91 14.24
CA TYR A 65 -8.68 26.69 13.47
C TYR A 65 -7.21 26.23 13.40
N SER A 66 -6.28 27.16 13.17
CA SER A 66 -4.84 26.86 13.06
C SER A 66 -4.26 26.39 14.39
N GLU A 67 -4.62 27.04 15.50
CA GLU A 67 -4.23 26.61 16.85
C GLU A 67 -4.72 25.18 17.13
N TRP A 68 -5.98 24.89 16.81
CA TRP A 68 -6.53 23.53 16.92
C TRP A 68 -5.79 22.54 16.01
N PHE A 69 -5.58 22.90 14.74
CA PHE A 69 -4.86 22.07 13.76
C PHE A 69 -3.48 21.67 14.29
N GLU A 70 -2.75 22.59 14.93
CA GLU A 70 -1.42 22.29 15.47
C GLU A 70 -1.41 21.25 16.59
N THR A 71 -2.53 21.09 17.31
CA THR A 71 -2.67 20.07 18.37
C THR A 71 -2.89 18.66 17.83
N LEU A 72 -3.16 18.50 16.53
CA LEU A 72 -3.57 17.22 15.97
C LEU A 72 -2.40 16.23 15.82
N PRO A 73 -2.64 14.93 16.02
CA PRO A 73 -1.72 13.88 15.58
C PRO A 73 -1.48 13.90 14.06
N ALA A 74 -0.37 13.30 13.62
CA ALA A 74 0.04 13.33 12.21
C ALA A 74 -1.05 12.82 11.23
N GLU A 75 -1.71 11.68 11.50
CA GLU A 75 -2.76 11.17 10.61
C GLU A 75 -3.97 12.12 10.51
N GLN A 76 -4.30 12.83 11.59
CA GLN A 76 -5.40 13.79 11.60
C GLN A 76 -5.01 15.08 10.87
N LYS A 77 -3.76 15.57 11.05
CA LYS A 77 -3.22 16.70 10.26
C LYS A 77 -3.27 16.41 8.76
N ASP A 78 -2.78 15.23 8.35
CA ASP A 78 -2.83 14.78 6.95
C ASP A 78 -4.25 14.80 6.37
N TRP A 79 -5.25 14.40 7.15
CA TRP A 79 -6.64 14.44 6.75
C TRP A 79 -7.16 15.87 6.59
N GLU A 80 -6.89 16.73 7.57
CA GLU A 80 -7.29 18.15 7.51
C GLU A 80 -6.64 18.89 6.34
N GLU A 81 -5.39 18.58 6.00
CA GLU A 81 -4.72 19.14 4.82
C GLU A 81 -5.42 18.74 3.51
N LEU A 82 -5.93 17.51 3.43
CA LEU A 82 -6.76 17.12 2.28
C LEU A 82 -8.07 17.91 2.21
N LEU A 83 -8.72 18.17 3.34
CA LEU A 83 -9.93 18.98 3.37
C LEU A 83 -9.64 20.42 2.92
N GLN A 84 -8.55 21.01 3.42
CA GLN A 84 -8.07 22.34 2.98
C GLN A 84 -7.88 22.39 1.47
N LYS A 85 -7.28 21.36 0.89
CA LYS A 85 -7.00 21.27 -0.55
C LYS A 85 -8.24 21.03 -1.40
N ASN A 86 -9.21 20.26 -0.92
CA ASN A 86 -10.26 19.66 -1.77
C ASN A 86 -11.68 20.16 -1.51
N LEU A 87 -11.99 20.74 -0.35
CA LEU A 87 -13.32 21.29 -0.07
C LEU A 87 -13.58 22.64 -0.76
N GLY A 88 -12.51 23.34 -1.17
CA GLY A 88 -12.58 24.58 -1.94
C GLY A 88 -12.98 25.81 -1.11
N ALA A 89 -12.32 26.92 -1.41
CA ALA A 89 -12.45 28.20 -0.68
C ALA A 89 -13.84 28.85 -0.82
N GLY A 90 -14.55 28.58 -1.91
CA GLY A 90 -15.80 29.28 -2.23
C GLY A 90 -17.02 28.79 -1.46
N PHE A 91 -16.97 27.62 -0.83
CA PHE A 91 -18.17 27.06 -0.18
C PHE A 91 -17.90 26.10 0.98
N TYR A 92 -17.43 24.88 0.72
CA TYR A 92 -17.44 23.84 1.75
C TYR A 92 -16.36 24.02 2.83
N PHE A 93 -15.15 24.46 2.47
CA PHE A 93 -14.08 24.60 3.46
C PHE A 93 -14.40 25.66 4.54
N PRO A 94 -14.86 26.89 4.20
CA PRO A 94 -15.27 27.86 5.21
C PRO A 94 -16.39 27.36 6.13
N ILE A 95 -17.38 26.64 5.59
CA ILE A 95 -18.50 26.09 6.38
C ILE A 95 -17.99 25.01 7.34
N TYR A 96 -17.14 24.11 6.84
CA TYR A 96 -16.50 23.07 7.64
C TYR A 96 -15.67 23.67 8.77
N LEU A 97 -14.77 24.60 8.45
CA LEU A 97 -13.90 25.28 9.42
C LEU A 97 -14.72 25.93 10.54
N LYS A 98 -15.75 26.70 10.20
CA LYS A 98 -16.63 27.37 11.17
C LYS A 98 -17.40 26.36 12.04
N GLY A 99 -17.81 25.24 11.48
CA GLY A 99 -18.41 24.15 12.24
C GLY A 99 -17.42 23.50 13.21
N ARG A 100 -16.17 23.29 12.77
CA ARG A 100 -15.10 22.67 13.56
C ARG A 100 -14.78 23.49 14.81
N ILE A 101 -14.54 24.79 14.66
CA ILE A 101 -14.22 25.66 15.81
C ILE A 101 -15.43 25.88 16.74
N LYS A 102 -16.65 25.56 16.30
CA LYS A 102 -17.87 25.54 17.13
C LYS A 102 -18.13 24.18 17.81
N GLY A 103 -17.25 23.20 17.61
CA GLY A 103 -17.37 21.87 18.20
C GLY A 103 -18.43 20.98 17.52
N HIS A 104 -18.83 21.27 16.28
CA HIS A 104 -19.78 20.42 15.55
C HIS A 104 -19.19 19.06 15.12
N TYR A 105 -17.87 18.92 15.12
CA TYR A 105 -17.17 17.71 14.72
C TYR A 105 -16.21 17.26 15.82
N SER A 106 -16.32 15.99 16.23
CA SER A 106 -15.40 15.30 17.15
C SER A 106 -14.96 13.96 16.56
N LEU A 107 -14.18 13.17 17.31
CA LEU A 107 -13.85 11.79 16.91
C LEU A 107 -15.10 10.89 16.98
N GLU A 108 -15.95 11.10 17.98
CA GLU A 108 -17.21 10.38 18.17
C GLU A 108 -18.29 10.82 17.18
N ASN A 109 -18.21 12.06 16.69
CA ASN A 109 -19.09 12.58 15.65
C ASN A 109 -18.29 13.31 14.57
N PRO A 110 -17.75 12.59 13.59
CA PRO A 110 -16.97 13.19 12.51
C PRO A 110 -17.86 13.94 11.49
N GLY A 111 -19.18 13.94 11.64
CA GLY A 111 -20.11 14.63 10.74
C GLY A 111 -19.95 14.15 9.29
N ASP A 112 -19.85 15.09 8.34
CA ASP A 112 -19.73 14.76 6.91
C ASP A 112 -18.28 14.49 6.48
N TRP A 113 -17.35 15.26 7.04
CA TRP A 113 -15.97 15.39 6.55
C TRP A 113 -14.89 15.05 7.57
N GLY A 114 -15.23 14.95 8.85
CA GLY A 114 -14.26 14.69 9.91
C GLY A 114 -13.54 13.36 9.74
N PHE A 115 -12.35 13.31 10.33
CA PHE A 115 -11.49 12.14 10.41
C PHE A 115 -12.21 10.97 11.09
N VAL A 116 -12.01 9.76 10.57
CA VAL A 116 -12.51 8.52 11.16
C VAL A 116 -11.30 7.67 11.54
N GLU A 117 -11.20 7.35 12.82
CA GLU A 117 -10.24 6.36 13.30
C GLU A 117 -10.75 4.95 12.98
N ASP A 118 -9.88 4.10 12.43
CA ASP A 118 -10.26 2.74 12.10
C ASP A 118 -10.23 1.84 13.32
N ASP A 119 -11.30 1.07 13.54
CA ASP A 119 -11.17 -0.22 14.22
C ASP A 119 -10.63 -1.25 13.21
N PRO A 120 -9.43 -1.83 13.41
CA PRO A 120 -8.84 -2.79 12.48
C PRO A 120 -9.65 -4.07 12.30
N LYS A 121 -10.61 -4.36 13.20
CA LYS A 121 -11.53 -5.51 13.08
C LYS A 121 -12.68 -5.25 12.11
N LEU A 122 -13.00 -3.98 11.85
CA LEU A 122 -14.11 -3.58 11.01
C LEU A 122 -13.66 -3.30 9.56
N PRO A 123 -14.52 -3.54 8.56
CA PRO A 123 -14.24 -3.19 7.18
C PRO A 123 -14.21 -1.69 6.94
N ARG A 124 -13.33 -1.26 6.03
CA ARG A 124 -13.25 0.13 5.57
C ARG A 124 -14.21 0.35 4.40
N VAL A 125 -15.14 1.27 4.57
CA VAL A 125 -16.12 1.67 3.55
C VAL A 125 -15.79 3.10 3.09
N LEU A 126 -15.67 3.33 1.79
CA LEU A 126 -15.54 4.67 1.22
C LEU A 126 -16.84 5.09 0.54
N LEU A 127 -17.40 6.21 0.99
CA LEU A 127 -18.50 6.89 0.32
C LEU A 127 -17.95 7.91 -0.69
N ILE A 128 -18.38 7.80 -1.95
CA ILE A 128 -18.09 8.74 -3.04
C ILE A 128 -19.42 9.27 -3.59
N GLY A 129 -19.58 10.58 -3.65
CA GLY A 129 -20.78 11.17 -4.24
C GLY A 129 -20.95 12.64 -3.91
N ASP A 130 -22.00 13.20 -4.47
CA ASP A 130 -22.30 14.63 -4.46
C ASP A 130 -22.86 15.17 -3.12
N SER A 131 -23.52 16.32 -3.18
CA SER A 131 -24.13 16.96 -2.02
C SER A 131 -25.23 16.12 -1.39
N ILE A 132 -25.92 15.26 -2.16
CA ILE A 132 -26.94 14.34 -1.64
C ILE A 132 -26.26 13.30 -0.78
N SER A 133 -25.24 12.62 -1.32
CA SER A 133 -24.48 11.63 -0.57
C SER A 133 -23.80 12.27 0.65
N ARG A 134 -23.30 13.52 0.55
CA ARG A 134 -22.72 14.26 1.69
C ARG A 134 -23.72 14.41 2.81
N SER A 135 -24.92 14.88 2.51
CA SER A 135 -25.97 15.11 3.51
C SER A 135 -26.43 13.84 4.24
N CYS A 136 -26.21 12.66 3.64
CA CYS A 136 -26.55 11.38 4.24
C CYS A 136 -25.43 10.77 5.09
N THR A 137 -24.20 11.30 5.01
CA THR A 137 -22.98 10.67 5.58
C THR A 137 -23.10 10.38 7.07
N SER A 138 -23.50 11.37 7.86
CA SER A 138 -23.59 11.26 9.31
C SER A 138 -24.62 10.21 9.74
N PHE A 139 -25.76 10.17 9.05
CA PHE A 139 -26.79 9.14 9.28
C PHE A 139 -26.30 7.75 8.86
N ILE A 140 -25.61 7.60 7.73
CA ILE A 140 -25.03 6.31 7.32
C ILE A 140 -24.00 5.82 8.35
N ARG A 141 -23.16 6.73 8.87
CA ARG A 141 -22.19 6.42 9.94
C ARG A 141 -22.90 5.93 11.20
N GLN A 142 -23.98 6.59 11.60
CA GLN A 142 -24.78 6.18 12.76
C GLN A 142 -25.41 4.79 12.56
N GLU A 143 -26.00 4.52 11.39
CA GLU A 143 -26.61 3.24 11.08
C GLU A 143 -25.58 2.08 11.05
N LEU A 144 -24.32 2.37 10.70
CA LEU A 144 -23.23 1.40 10.55
C LEU A 144 -22.23 1.42 11.72
N GLU A 145 -22.58 2.06 12.84
CA GLU A 145 -21.74 2.10 14.03
C GLU A 145 -21.47 0.66 14.55
N GLY A 146 -20.20 0.36 14.83
CA GLY A 146 -19.75 -0.97 15.25
C GLY A 146 -19.78 -2.04 14.14
N ILE A 147 -20.12 -1.68 12.90
CA ILE A 147 -20.20 -2.61 11.76
C ILE A 147 -19.13 -2.32 10.72
N ALA A 148 -18.85 -1.05 10.46
CA ALA A 148 -17.85 -0.63 9.49
C ALA A 148 -17.20 0.72 9.83
N ASN A 149 -15.95 0.89 9.44
CA ASN A 149 -15.29 2.19 9.42
C ASN A 149 -15.77 2.95 8.16
N VAL A 150 -16.72 3.88 8.32
CA VAL A 150 -17.34 4.60 7.19
C VAL A 150 -16.66 5.94 6.93
N HIS A 151 -15.85 5.96 5.88
CA HIS A 151 -15.10 7.11 5.38
C HIS A 151 -15.81 7.79 4.22
N ARG A 152 -15.44 9.04 3.93
CA ARG A 152 -15.96 9.80 2.79
C ARG A 152 -14.84 10.45 2.01
N ALA A 153 -14.90 10.42 0.68
CA ALA A 153 -13.91 11.09 -0.16
C ALA A 153 -13.92 12.62 0.09
N PRO A 154 -12.81 13.30 0.43
CA PRO A 154 -12.70 14.66 1.00
C PRO A 154 -13.11 15.82 0.06
N ALA A 155 -14.21 15.66 -0.68
CA ALA A 155 -14.72 16.59 -1.67
C ALA A 155 -16.21 16.32 -1.93
N ASN A 156 -16.92 17.29 -2.51
CA ASN A 156 -18.27 17.05 -3.05
C ASN A 156 -18.27 16.07 -4.25
N CYS A 157 -17.14 15.52 -4.68
CA CYS A 157 -16.95 14.57 -5.77
C CYS A 157 -17.44 14.96 -7.18
N GLY A 158 -18.57 15.64 -7.35
CA GLY A 158 -19.07 16.17 -8.62
C GLY A 158 -19.45 15.07 -9.62
N SER A 159 -19.16 15.34 -10.90
CA SER A 159 -19.45 14.42 -12.01
C SER A 159 -18.52 13.20 -12.01
N ALA A 160 -18.88 12.15 -12.76
CA ALA A 160 -18.01 10.99 -12.96
C ALA A 160 -16.61 11.40 -13.47
N GLY A 161 -16.58 12.36 -14.40
CA GLY A 161 -15.33 12.92 -14.93
C GLY A 161 -14.47 13.64 -13.89
N ASN A 162 -15.08 14.30 -12.89
CA ASN A 162 -14.33 14.92 -11.79
C ASN A 162 -13.77 13.87 -10.84
N ILE A 163 -14.54 12.83 -10.52
CA ILE A 163 -14.07 11.72 -9.69
C ILE A 163 -12.84 11.06 -10.33
N ILE A 164 -12.88 10.77 -11.63
CA ILE A 164 -11.74 10.19 -12.36
C ILE A 164 -10.46 11.03 -12.17
N LYS A 165 -10.58 12.36 -12.31
CA LYS A 165 -9.44 13.29 -12.20
C LYS A 165 -8.88 13.39 -10.79
N LYS A 166 -9.73 13.25 -9.77
CA LYS A 166 -9.40 13.62 -8.39
C LYS A 166 -9.26 12.44 -7.43
N PHE A 167 -9.71 11.25 -7.78
CA PHE A 167 -9.71 10.08 -6.89
C PHE A 167 -8.34 9.79 -6.26
N ASN A 168 -7.26 9.91 -7.03
CA ASN A 168 -5.91 9.68 -6.52
C ASN A 168 -5.39 10.82 -5.61
N ASP A 169 -5.95 12.03 -5.73
CA ASP A 169 -5.64 13.18 -4.87
C ASP A 169 -6.37 13.12 -3.51
N TRP A 170 -7.36 12.23 -3.39
CA TRP A 170 -8.26 12.12 -2.24
C TRP A 170 -7.80 11.14 -1.16
N GLN A 171 -6.57 10.62 -1.26
CA GLN A 171 -6.00 9.70 -0.28
C GLN A 171 -4.94 10.41 0.58
N PRO A 172 -4.99 10.29 1.93
CA PRO A 172 -3.98 10.87 2.80
C PRO A 172 -2.58 10.36 2.47
N GLU A 173 -1.55 11.17 2.68
CA GLU A 173 -0.18 10.75 2.40
C GLU A 173 0.25 9.58 3.32
N THR A 174 -0.07 9.67 4.61
CA THR A 174 0.05 8.57 5.58
C THR A 174 -0.70 7.31 5.13
N VAL A 175 -1.94 7.43 4.67
CA VAL A 175 -2.72 6.31 4.12
C VAL A 175 -2.08 5.71 2.86
N ARG A 176 -1.54 6.56 1.97
CA ARG A 176 -0.83 6.12 0.76
C ARG A 176 0.48 5.41 1.10
N LYS A 177 1.21 5.87 2.12
CA LYS A 177 2.46 5.28 2.61
C LYS A 177 2.23 3.96 3.36
N GLU A 178 1.15 3.84 4.12
CA GLU A 178 0.83 2.63 4.87
C GLU A 178 -0.03 1.62 4.09
N THR A 179 -0.50 2.02 2.90
CA THR A 179 -1.31 1.24 1.96
C THR A 179 -2.68 0.80 2.51
N LYS A 180 -3.37 1.63 3.32
CA LYS A 180 -4.72 1.30 3.81
C LYS A 180 -5.70 1.18 2.63
N ARG A 181 -6.37 0.03 2.46
CA ARG A 181 -7.30 -0.26 1.34
C ARG A 181 -8.76 -0.16 1.75
N TRP A 182 -9.63 0.02 0.76
CA TRP A 182 -11.08 0.00 0.94
C TRP A 182 -11.61 -1.41 0.73
N ASP A 183 -12.38 -1.93 1.68
CA ASP A 183 -13.10 -3.20 1.50
C ASP A 183 -14.33 -2.99 0.61
N ILE A 184 -15.03 -1.87 0.80
CA ILE A 184 -16.21 -1.47 0.03
C ILE A 184 -16.04 -0.03 -0.45
N ILE A 185 -16.36 0.22 -1.72
CA ILE A 185 -16.56 1.56 -2.26
C ILE A 185 -18.02 1.68 -2.69
N TYR A 186 -18.76 2.51 -1.95
CA TYR A 186 -20.14 2.86 -2.24
C TYR A 186 -20.14 4.22 -2.96
N PHE A 187 -20.53 4.23 -4.24
CA PHE A 187 -20.32 5.40 -5.08
C PHE A 187 -21.57 5.81 -5.88
N ASN A 188 -21.71 7.11 -6.10
CA ASN A 188 -22.68 7.71 -6.99
C ASN A 188 -22.00 8.75 -7.91
N ALA A 189 -22.49 8.84 -9.15
CA ALA A 189 -22.26 9.96 -10.05
C ALA A 189 -23.47 10.10 -10.99
N GLY A 190 -24.04 11.30 -11.09
CA GLY A 190 -25.12 11.56 -12.04
C GLY A 190 -25.70 12.97 -12.02
N ILE A 191 -26.01 13.56 -10.85
CA ILE A 191 -26.64 14.90 -10.79
C ILE A 191 -25.76 15.96 -11.45
N HIS A 192 -24.45 15.87 -11.26
CA HIS A 192 -23.48 16.79 -11.85
C HIS A 192 -23.11 16.44 -13.30
N ASP A 193 -23.48 15.27 -13.80
CA ASP A 193 -23.24 14.85 -15.18
C ASP A 193 -24.32 15.37 -16.15
N ARG A 194 -25.40 15.96 -15.62
CA ARG A 194 -26.55 16.47 -16.40
C ARG A 194 -26.18 17.49 -17.49
N GLY A 195 -25.05 18.18 -17.34
CA GLY A 195 -24.54 19.15 -18.32
C GLY A 195 -23.70 18.57 -19.46
N HIS A 196 -23.34 17.29 -19.41
CA HIS A 196 -22.40 16.64 -20.32
C HIS A 196 -23.08 15.75 -21.39
N GLY A 197 -24.37 15.45 -21.21
CA GLY A 197 -25.12 14.56 -22.09
C GLY A 197 -24.90 13.07 -21.77
N ALA A 198 -25.82 12.24 -22.27
CA ALA A 198 -25.88 10.82 -21.92
C ALA A 198 -24.70 9.99 -22.44
N GLU A 199 -24.17 10.32 -23.64
CA GLU A 199 -23.04 9.60 -24.22
C GLU A 199 -21.74 9.86 -23.45
N GLU A 200 -21.48 11.13 -23.09
CA GLU A 200 -20.32 11.48 -22.27
C GLU A 200 -20.44 10.89 -20.87
N TYR A 201 -21.65 10.87 -20.29
CA TYR A 201 -21.91 10.19 -19.02
C TYR A 201 -21.59 8.69 -19.09
N GLU A 202 -22.09 7.96 -20.09
CA GLU A 202 -21.79 6.52 -20.23
C GLU A 202 -20.29 6.27 -20.36
N LYS A 203 -19.59 7.07 -21.18
CA LYS A 203 -18.14 6.97 -21.35
C LYS A 203 -17.40 7.19 -20.03
N ASN A 204 -17.72 8.27 -19.32
CA ASN A 204 -17.08 8.61 -18.06
C ASN A 204 -17.40 7.57 -16.98
N LEU A 205 -18.63 7.05 -16.92
CA LEU A 205 -19.00 6.03 -15.94
C LEU A 205 -18.23 4.72 -16.14
N ARG A 206 -17.99 4.32 -17.40
CA ARG A 206 -17.15 3.14 -17.74
C ARG A 206 -15.70 3.33 -17.33
N GLU A 207 -15.15 4.53 -17.54
CA GLU A 207 -13.79 4.86 -17.11
C GLU A 207 -13.68 4.89 -15.57
N LEU A 208 -14.69 5.46 -14.89
CA LEU A 208 -14.76 5.45 -13.44
C LEU A 208 -14.82 4.03 -12.87
N VAL A 209 -15.67 3.16 -13.42
CA VAL A 209 -15.73 1.75 -13.03
C VAL A 209 -14.37 1.06 -13.21
N THR A 210 -13.69 1.32 -14.32
CA THR A 210 -12.35 0.77 -14.58
C THR A 210 -11.34 1.24 -13.53
N LEU A 211 -11.39 2.51 -13.12
CA LEU A 211 -10.55 3.07 -12.08
C LEU A 211 -10.82 2.45 -10.70
N LEU A 212 -12.10 2.32 -10.33
CA LEU A 212 -12.50 1.79 -9.02
C LEU A 212 -12.25 0.28 -8.89
N LYS A 213 -12.39 -0.51 -9.97
CA LYS A 213 -12.07 -1.96 -9.94
C LYS A 213 -10.61 -2.24 -9.59
N LYS A 214 -9.68 -1.34 -9.95
CA LYS A 214 -8.25 -1.45 -9.59
C LYS A 214 -7.98 -1.33 -8.08
N GLN A 215 -8.97 -0.86 -7.30
CA GLN A 215 -8.85 -0.75 -5.85
C GLN A 215 -9.05 -2.08 -5.12
N GLY A 216 -9.55 -3.13 -5.80
CA GLY A 216 -9.78 -4.44 -5.18
C GLY A 216 -10.90 -4.47 -4.14
N ALA A 217 -11.69 -3.40 -4.06
CA ALA A 217 -12.86 -3.29 -3.20
C ALA A 217 -14.09 -3.99 -3.82
N VAL A 218 -15.06 -4.35 -2.99
CA VAL A 218 -16.45 -4.56 -3.43
C VAL A 218 -17.02 -3.21 -3.84
N LEU A 219 -17.60 -3.14 -5.04
CA LEU A 219 -18.19 -1.91 -5.58
C LEU A 219 -19.71 -1.98 -5.48
N ILE A 220 -20.31 -0.90 -4.98
CA ILE A 220 -21.76 -0.71 -4.92
C ILE A 220 -22.08 0.64 -5.56
N PHE A 221 -22.86 0.63 -6.64
CA PHE A 221 -23.32 1.85 -7.29
C PHE A 221 -24.68 2.25 -6.75
N ALA A 222 -24.77 3.44 -6.17
CA ALA A 222 -26.04 4.03 -5.80
C ALA A 222 -26.65 4.77 -6.98
N ARG A 223 -27.89 4.40 -7.35
CA ARG A 223 -28.64 5.09 -8.40
C ARG A 223 -28.76 6.58 -8.05
N THR A 224 -28.67 7.42 -9.08
CA THR A 224 -28.88 8.87 -8.95
C THR A 224 -30.28 9.10 -8.41
N THR A 225 -30.54 10.07 -7.54
CA THR A 225 -31.90 10.35 -7.03
C THR A 225 -32.68 11.30 -7.97
N PRO A 226 -34.03 11.33 -7.94
CA PRO A 226 -34.80 12.16 -8.86
C PRO A 226 -34.63 13.67 -8.63
N CYS A 227 -34.43 14.44 -9.70
CA CYS A 227 -34.43 15.91 -9.68
C CYS A 227 -35.64 16.48 -10.42
N ARG A 228 -36.22 17.58 -9.92
CA ARG A 228 -37.36 18.28 -10.54
C ARG A 228 -37.15 19.80 -10.68
N ASP A 229 -35.88 20.21 -10.71
CA ASP A 229 -35.42 21.61 -10.84
C ASP A 229 -35.54 22.17 -12.27
N LYS A 230 -35.68 21.29 -13.27
CA LYS A 230 -35.80 21.65 -14.70
C LYS A 230 -36.80 20.75 -15.40
N GLU A 231 -37.34 21.22 -16.52
CA GLU A 231 -38.37 20.52 -17.31
C GLU A 231 -37.98 19.09 -17.71
N ASN A 232 -36.73 18.89 -18.15
CA ASN A 232 -36.21 17.59 -18.57
C ASN A 232 -35.45 16.82 -17.47
N ALA A 233 -35.46 17.30 -16.22
CA ALA A 233 -34.62 16.72 -15.15
C ALA A 233 -35.02 15.27 -14.82
N LEU A 234 -36.31 14.96 -14.84
CA LEU A 234 -36.83 13.62 -14.53
C LEU A 234 -36.46 12.61 -15.62
N GLU A 235 -36.65 12.96 -16.89
CA GLU A 235 -36.26 12.13 -18.03
C GLU A 235 -34.75 11.86 -18.02
N LEU A 236 -33.95 12.89 -17.75
CA LEU A 236 -32.49 12.78 -17.73
C LEU A 236 -31.99 11.88 -16.60
N TYR A 237 -32.55 11.99 -15.39
CA TYR A 237 -32.20 11.11 -14.28
C TYR A 237 -32.57 9.64 -14.58
N GLN A 238 -33.74 9.39 -15.18
CA GLN A 238 -34.14 8.05 -15.60
C GLN A 238 -33.15 7.48 -16.62
N ARG A 239 -32.82 8.29 -17.64
CA ARG A 239 -31.86 7.92 -18.67
C ARG A 239 -30.47 7.59 -18.11
N PHE A 240 -29.99 8.36 -17.14
CA PHE A 240 -28.72 8.09 -16.49
C PHE A 240 -28.74 6.81 -15.67
N ASN A 241 -29.83 6.53 -14.97
CA ASN A 241 -29.95 5.27 -14.23
C ASN A 241 -30.04 4.05 -15.16
N GLU A 242 -30.71 4.13 -16.30
CA GLU A 242 -30.68 3.06 -17.32
C GLU A 242 -29.25 2.78 -17.82
N ILE A 243 -28.49 3.84 -18.11
CA ILE A 243 -27.09 3.73 -18.53
C ILE A 243 -26.25 3.12 -17.41
N ALA A 244 -26.43 3.58 -16.18
CA ALA A 244 -25.68 3.06 -15.04
C ALA A 244 -26.00 1.59 -14.80
N GLU A 245 -27.26 1.18 -14.85
CA GLU A 245 -27.67 -0.23 -14.74
C GLU A 245 -26.99 -1.12 -15.77
N LYS A 246 -26.98 -0.67 -17.04
CA LYS A 246 -26.26 -1.36 -18.11
C LYS A 246 -24.76 -1.51 -17.78
N VAL A 247 -24.09 -0.41 -17.43
CA VAL A 247 -22.65 -0.41 -17.14
C VAL A 247 -22.31 -1.28 -15.93
N MET A 248 -23.12 -1.23 -14.87
CA MET A 248 -22.91 -2.03 -13.65
C MET A 248 -23.16 -3.51 -13.91
N ALA A 249 -24.21 -3.87 -14.66
CA ALA A 249 -24.51 -5.25 -15.03
C ALA A 249 -23.37 -5.88 -15.86
N GLU A 250 -22.85 -5.17 -16.86
CA GLU A 250 -21.70 -5.59 -17.66
C GLU A 250 -20.43 -5.83 -16.82
N ASN A 251 -20.34 -5.21 -15.64
CA ASN A 251 -19.18 -5.27 -14.77
C ASN A 251 -19.36 -6.11 -13.50
N GLY A 252 -20.55 -6.68 -13.29
CA GLY A 252 -20.90 -7.43 -12.08
C GLY A 252 -20.91 -6.57 -10.81
N ILE A 253 -21.31 -5.30 -10.92
CA ILE A 253 -21.34 -4.35 -9.80
C ILE A 253 -22.75 -4.32 -9.21
N GLN A 254 -22.83 -4.40 -7.88
CA GLN A 254 -24.10 -4.31 -7.15
C GLN A 254 -24.71 -2.91 -7.30
N ILE A 255 -26.02 -2.85 -7.44
CA ILE A 255 -26.78 -1.60 -7.50
C ILE A 255 -27.55 -1.41 -6.19
N ASP A 256 -27.45 -0.21 -5.62
CA ASP A 256 -28.40 0.29 -4.63
C ASP A 256 -29.47 1.11 -5.36
N PRO A 257 -30.74 0.64 -5.42
CA PRO A 257 -31.85 1.36 -6.01
C PRO A 257 -32.42 2.43 -5.07
N ILE A 258 -31.54 3.21 -4.45
CA ILE A 258 -31.84 4.21 -3.41
C ILE A 258 -32.88 5.25 -3.85
N ASP A 259 -32.94 5.54 -5.14
CA ASP A 259 -33.87 6.49 -5.73
C ASP A 259 -35.33 6.00 -5.70
N LEU A 260 -35.54 4.69 -5.76
CA LEU A 260 -36.88 4.10 -5.65
C LEU A 260 -37.47 4.29 -4.25
N GLU A 261 -36.64 4.48 -3.23
CA GLU A 261 -37.07 4.70 -1.85
C GLU A 261 -37.79 6.05 -1.66
N VAL A 262 -37.48 7.02 -2.53
CA VAL A 262 -37.96 8.40 -2.40
C VAL A 262 -38.84 8.86 -3.55
N LYS A 263 -38.84 8.15 -4.69
CA LYS A 263 -39.49 8.61 -5.94
C LYS A 263 -40.99 8.94 -5.79
N ASP A 264 -41.70 8.23 -4.92
CA ASP A 264 -43.15 8.38 -4.75
C ASP A 264 -43.51 9.33 -3.59
N ARG A 265 -42.50 9.87 -2.89
CA ARG A 265 -42.63 10.77 -1.73
C ARG A 265 -41.86 12.08 -1.92
N LEU A 266 -41.55 12.48 -3.16
CA LEU A 266 -40.69 13.63 -3.44
C LEU A 266 -41.24 14.96 -2.91
N ASP A 267 -42.57 15.15 -2.87
CA ASP A 267 -43.18 16.38 -2.33
C ASP A 267 -43.05 16.49 -0.81
N GLU A 268 -42.91 15.35 -0.13
CA GLU A 268 -42.71 15.27 1.32
C GLU A 268 -41.22 15.36 1.68
N LEU A 269 -40.36 14.69 0.91
CA LEU A 269 -38.97 14.42 1.28
C LEU A 269 -37.95 15.39 0.65
N GLN A 270 -38.29 16.05 -0.47
CA GLN A 270 -37.40 17.06 -1.07
C GLN A 270 -37.54 18.42 -0.41
N THR A 271 -36.47 19.20 -0.47
CA THR A 271 -36.52 20.63 -0.18
C THR A 271 -37.16 21.39 -1.33
N ASN A 272 -37.42 22.68 -1.12
CA ASN A 272 -38.02 23.55 -2.12
C ASN A 272 -37.16 23.74 -3.39
N ASP A 273 -35.87 23.41 -3.35
CA ASP A 273 -35.00 23.47 -4.53
C ASP A 273 -35.21 22.30 -5.51
N ARG A 274 -36.01 21.30 -5.13
CA ARG A 274 -36.38 20.13 -5.94
C ARG A 274 -35.19 19.28 -6.41
N VAL A 275 -34.06 19.36 -5.71
CA VAL A 275 -32.86 18.53 -5.92
C VAL A 275 -32.47 17.86 -4.60
N HIS A 276 -32.34 18.64 -3.53
CA HIS A 276 -31.88 18.15 -2.23
C HIS A 276 -33.04 17.64 -1.38
N PHE A 277 -32.72 16.83 -0.39
CA PHE A 277 -33.68 16.24 0.54
C PHE A 277 -33.65 16.96 1.88
N ASN A 278 -34.82 17.06 2.52
CA ASN A 278 -34.95 17.57 3.88
C ASN A 278 -34.42 16.54 4.90
N GLY A 279 -34.46 16.87 6.20
CA GLY A 279 -33.91 15.99 7.23
C GLY A 279 -34.56 14.61 7.30
N GLU A 280 -35.83 14.46 6.91
CA GLU A 280 -36.49 13.16 6.82
C GLU A 280 -36.01 12.39 5.58
N GLY A 281 -35.99 13.04 4.41
CA GLY A 281 -35.50 12.41 3.18
C GLY A 281 -34.04 11.96 3.28
N GLN A 282 -33.19 12.74 3.95
CA GLN A 282 -31.80 12.37 4.24
C GLN A 282 -31.71 11.08 5.07
N LYS A 283 -32.56 10.92 6.10
CA LYS A 283 -32.60 9.70 6.91
C LYS A 283 -33.10 8.50 6.13
N VAL A 284 -34.12 8.67 5.29
CA VAL A 284 -34.65 7.60 4.41
C VAL A 284 -33.57 7.10 3.46
N LEU A 285 -32.88 8.01 2.75
CA LEU A 285 -31.78 7.67 1.85
C LEU A 285 -30.60 7.02 2.59
N ALA A 286 -30.26 7.54 3.77
CA ALA A 286 -29.18 7.00 4.60
C ALA A 286 -29.49 5.59 5.11
N ALA A 287 -30.69 5.33 5.62
CA ALA A 287 -31.12 4.02 6.08
C ALA A 287 -31.05 3.00 4.94
N LYS A 288 -31.51 3.37 3.74
CA LYS A 288 -31.42 2.50 2.56
C LYS A 288 -29.98 2.20 2.16
N SER A 289 -29.13 3.23 2.09
CA SER A 289 -27.70 3.06 1.78
C SER A 289 -27.01 2.16 2.81
N ALA A 290 -27.30 2.37 4.10
CA ALA A 290 -26.74 1.59 5.18
C ALA A 290 -27.20 0.13 5.16
N GLU A 291 -28.46 -0.15 4.82
CA GLU A 291 -28.96 -1.51 4.61
C GLU A 291 -28.12 -2.24 3.54
N THR A 292 -27.92 -1.60 2.38
CA THR A 292 -27.16 -2.17 1.27
C THR A 292 -25.69 -2.41 1.64
N ILE A 293 -25.05 -1.43 2.30
CA ILE A 293 -23.66 -1.55 2.75
C ILE A 293 -23.53 -2.64 3.82
N ARG A 294 -24.44 -2.69 4.80
CA ARG A 294 -24.45 -3.70 5.88
C ARG A 294 -24.51 -5.10 5.30
N LYS A 295 -25.38 -5.35 4.33
CA LYS A 295 -25.47 -6.64 3.65
C LYS A 295 -24.15 -7.02 2.98
N ALA A 296 -23.49 -6.09 2.30
CA ALA A 296 -22.18 -6.36 1.69
C ALA A 296 -21.09 -6.63 2.73
N VAL A 297 -21.14 -5.96 3.89
CA VAL A 297 -20.25 -6.25 5.04
C VAL A 297 -20.52 -7.65 5.60
N GLU A 298 -21.78 -8.03 5.78
CA GLU A 298 -22.17 -9.35 6.27
C GLU A 298 -21.70 -10.47 5.33
N ASP A 299 -21.87 -10.29 4.02
CA ASP A 299 -21.41 -11.24 3.00
C ASP A 299 -19.87 -11.38 3.03
N LEU A 300 -19.14 -10.26 3.13
CA LEU A 300 -17.68 -10.28 3.29
C LEU A 300 -17.25 -11.00 4.58
N ASN A 301 -17.86 -10.65 5.72
CA ASN A 301 -17.48 -11.20 7.01
C ASN A 301 -17.75 -12.72 7.06
N LYS A 302 -18.92 -13.16 6.58
CA LYS A 302 -19.28 -14.58 6.52
C LYS A 302 -18.31 -15.41 5.69
N GLU A 303 -17.77 -14.85 4.61
CA GLU A 303 -16.74 -15.53 3.83
C GLU A 303 -15.37 -15.51 4.53
N THR A 304 -15.00 -14.40 5.18
CA THR A 304 -13.75 -14.34 5.94
C THR A 304 -13.73 -15.26 7.16
N GLU A 305 -14.86 -15.48 7.83
CA GLU A 305 -14.97 -16.37 9.01
C GLU A 305 -14.61 -17.83 8.73
N LYS A 306 -14.68 -18.25 7.46
CA LYS A 306 -14.22 -19.58 7.04
C LYS A 306 -12.71 -19.74 7.12
N TYR A 307 -11.99 -18.61 7.12
CA TYR A 307 -10.55 -18.54 7.03
C TYR A 307 -9.96 -17.89 8.28
N GLN A 308 -8.66 -18.10 8.50
CA GLN A 308 -7.95 -17.32 9.49
C GLN A 308 -7.97 -15.82 9.11
N PRO A 309 -7.98 -14.90 10.09
CA PRO A 309 -7.92 -13.48 9.81
C PRO A 309 -6.70 -13.11 8.95
N CYS A 310 -6.90 -12.16 8.02
CA CYS A 310 -5.80 -11.61 7.25
C CYS A 310 -4.77 -10.99 8.21
N PRO A 311 -3.46 -11.30 8.09
CA PRO A 311 -2.47 -10.78 9.02
C PRO A 311 -2.16 -9.28 8.82
N THR A 312 -2.34 -8.72 7.61
CA THR A 312 -2.36 -7.25 7.35
C THR A 312 -3.69 -6.77 6.74
N PRO A 313 -4.78 -6.71 7.53
CA PRO A 313 -6.12 -6.36 7.03
C PRO A 313 -6.22 -4.91 6.53
N GLN A 314 -5.24 -4.06 6.87
CA GLN A 314 -5.16 -2.71 6.31
C GLN A 314 -4.65 -2.72 4.87
N ARG A 315 -3.76 -3.65 4.48
CA ARG A 315 -3.05 -3.62 3.19
C ARG A 315 -3.63 -4.55 2.13
N ILE A 316 -4.30 -5.61 2.58
CA ILE A 316 -4.98 -6.62 1.77
C ILE A 316 -6.46 -6.51 2.07
N THR A 317 -7.29 -6.30 1.06
CA THR A 317 -8.75 -6.21 1.29
C THR A 317 -9.29 -7.56 1.73
N ARG A 318 -10.41 -7.58 2.47
CA ARG A 318 -11.10 -8.84 2.82
C ARG A 318 -11.41 -9.68 1.58
N LYS A 319 -11.78 -9.02 0.47
CA LYS A 319 -12.01 -9.66 -0.81
C LYS A 319 -10.74 -10.32 -1.37
N GLU A 320 -9.63 -9.59 -1.45
CA GLU A 320 -8.33 -10.14 -1.90
C GLU A 320 -7.93 -11.35 -1.04
N TRP A 321 -8.13 -11.25 0.28
CA TRP A 321 -7.83 -12.33 1.22
C TRP A 321 -8.68 -13.58 0.98
N ILE A 322 -10.00 -13.43 0.83
CA ILE A 322 -10.91 -14.53 0.50
C ILE A 322 -10.51 -15.21 -0.81
N GLU A 323 -10.26 -14.42 -1.86
CA GLU A 323 -9.85 -14.93 -3.18
C GLU A 323 -8.55 -15.73 -3.08
N TYR A 324 -7.58 -15.21 -2.32
CA TYR A 324 -6.32 -15.91 -2.08
C TYR A 324 -6.51 -17.19 -1.28
N MET A 325 -7.31 -17.18 -0.22
CA MET A 325 -7.56 -18.40 0.57
C MET A 325 -8.28 -19.48 -0.22
N LYS A 326 -9.25 -19.11 -1.08
CA LYS A 326 -9.89 -20.04 -2.04
C LYS A 326 -8.87 -20.64 -3.02
N LEU A 327 -7.94 -19.81 -3.52
CA LEU A 327 -6.84 -20.30 -4.35
C LEU A 327 -6.00 -21.31 -3.56
N VAL A 328 -5.54 -20.96 -2.35
CA VAL A 328 -4.73 -21.84 -1.50
C VAL A 328 -5.43 -23.18 -1.29
N GLU A 329 -6.72 -23.19 -0.89
CA GLU A 329 -7.48 -24.45 -0.69
C GLU A 329 -7.48 -25.36 -1.93
N SER A 330 -7.50 -24.77 -3.13
CA SER A 330 -7.52 -25.52 -4.39
C SER A 330 -6.18 -26.16 -4.78
N LEU A 331 -5.06 -25.76 -4.16
CA LEU A 331 -3.72 -26.20 -4.54
C LEU A 331 -3.37 -27.59 -3.98
N PRO A 332 -2.41 -28.31 -4.59
CA PRO A 332 -1.79 -29.51 -4.00
C PRO A 332 -1.17 -29.26 -2.62
N GLU A 333 -1.00 -30.31 -1.81
CA GLU A 333 -0.58 -30.18 -0.40
C GLU A 333 0.78 -29.49 -0.21
N ASP A 334 1.76 -29.80 -1.04
CA ASP A 334 3.09 -29.21 -1.03
C ASP A 334 3.03 -27.70 -1.31
N GLN A 335 2.27 -27.30 -2.33
CA GLN A 335 2.04 -25.89 -2.64
C GLN A 335 1.28 -25.19 -1.52
N ARG A 336 0.23 -25.82 -0.95
CA ARG A 336 -0.50 -25.27 0.19
C ARG A 336 0.40 -25.00 1.38
N LYS A 337 1.30 -25.92 1.71
CA LYS A 337 2.28 -25.73 2.80
C LYS A 337 3.15 -24.50 2.53
N TRP A 338 3.57 -24.29 1.28
CA TRP A 338 4.34 -23.10 0.90
C TRP A 338 3.54 -21.80 1.03
N GLU A 339 2.29 -21.78 0.58
CA GLU A 339 1.39 -20.64 0.72
C GLU A 339 1.14 -20.31 2.21
N GLN A 340 1.03 -21.32 3.08
CA GLN A 340 0.91 -21.10 4.53
C GLN A 340 2.16 -20.47 5.15
N LEU A 341 3.35 -20.72 4.59
CA LEU A 341 4.56 -20.03 5.02
C LEU A 341 4.54 -18.54 4.63
N HIS A 342 4.01 -18.18 3.45
CA HIS A 342 3.78 -16.77 3.09
C HIS A 342 2.89 -16.05 4.11
N ILE A 343 1.81 -16.72 4.53
CA ILE A 343 0.88 -16.18 5.52
C ILE A 343 1.55 -16.05 6.90
N LYS A 344 2.29 -17.08 7.33
CA LYS A 344 2.99 -17.09 8.63
C LYS A 344 4.04 -15.99 8.73
N TYR A 345 4.80 -15.75 7.67
CA TYR A 345 5.92 -14.80 7.65
C TYR A 345 5.56 -13.43 7.04
N GLU A 346 4.27 -13.13 6.95
CA GLU A 346 3.75 -11.93 6.29
C GLU A 346 4.30 -10.60 6.85
N GLY A 347 4.63 -10.55 8.15
CA GLY A 347 5.25 -9.39 8.80
C GLY A 347 6.58 -8.92 8.19
N TYR A 348 7.17 -9.72 7.30
CA TYR A 348 8.39 -9.40 6.54
C TYR A 348 8.11 -8.92 5.10
N HIS A 349 6.92 -8.36 4.85
CA HIS A 349 6.48 -7.72 3.61
C HIS A 349 6.26 -8.64 2.39
N GLY A 350 6.56 -9.94 2.49
CA GLY A 350 6.52 -10.88 1.36
C GLY A 350 5.12 -11.13 0.78
N LEU A 351 4.11 -11.34 1.64
CA LEU A 351 2.77 -11.74 1.20
C LEU A 351 2.13 -10.72 0.27
N LEU A 352 2.22 -9.42 0.57
CA LEU A 352 1.58 -8.38 -0.25
C LEU A 352 2.11 -8.38 -1.68
N TRP A 353 3.44 -8.47 -1.83
CA TRP A 353 4.11 -8.51 -3.14
C TRP A 353 3.94 -9.84 -3.87
N TYR A 354 3.49 -10.88 -3.16
CA TYR A 354 3.30 -12.21 -3.72
C TYR A 354 1.84 -12.50 -4.08
N LEU A 355 0.91 -12.24 -3.17
CA LEU A 355 -0.52 -12.54 -3.28
C LEU A 355 -1.14 -11.92 -4.53
N ARG A 356 -0.85 -10.64 -4.82
CA ARG A 356 -1.45 -9.95 -5.98
C ARG A 356 -0.96 -10.49 -7.32
N PRO A 357 0.36 -10.64 -7.58
CA PRO A 357 0.84 -11.35 -8.76
C PRO A 357 0.34 -12.80 -8.84
N ARG A 358 0.15 -13.46 -7.71
CA ARG A 358 -0.40 -14.82 -7.65
C ARG A 358 -1.87 -14.85 -8.09
N LEU A 359 -2.70 -13.95 -7.58
CA LEU A 359 -4.12 -13.81 -7.96
C LEU A 359 -4.30 -13.37 -9.42
N SER A 360 -3.42 -12.50 -9.93
CA SER A 360 -3.49 -12.06 -11.33
C SER A 360 -3.00 -13.10 -12.33
N GLY A 361 -2.44 -14.23 -11.86
CA GLY A 361 -1.81 -15.26 -12.70
C GLY A 361 -0.42 -14.88 -13.22
N ALA A 362 0.14 -13.74 -12.79
CA ALA A 362 1.52 -13.37 -13.12
C ALA A 362 2.54 -14.33 -12.48
N TYR A 363 2.21 -14.86 -11.29
CA TYR A 363 2.96 -15.94 -10.64
C TYR A 363 2.22 -17.27 -10.76
N THR A 364 2.91 -18.25 -11.34
CA THR A 364 2.44 -19.63 -11.52
C THR A 364 3.47 -20.61 -10.95
N PRO A 365 3.17 -21.91 -10.82
CA PRO A 365 4.18 -22.90 -10.46
C PRO A 365 5.40 -22.91 -11.39
N GLU A 366 5.20 -22.60 -12.68
CA GLU A 366 6.26 -22.54 -13.71
C GLU A 366 7.01 -21.20 -13.69
N ASN A 367 6.35 -20.13 -13.25
CA ASN A 367 6.95 -18.83 -13.02
C ASN A 367 6.68 -18.38 -11.58
N PRO A 368 7.39 -18.92 -10.58
CA PRO A 368 7.08 -18.67 -9.18
C PRO A 368 7.41 -17.24 -8.72
N GLY A 369 7.95 -16.39 -9.60
CA GLY A 369 8.50 -15.10 -9.19
C GLY A 369 9.64 -15.28 -8.20
N ILE A 370 9.86 -14.30 -7.32
CA ILE A 370 10.92 -14.37 -6.30
C ILE A 370 10.52 -15.15 -5.04
N TRP A 371 9.22 -15.25 -4.82
CA TRP A 371 8.58 -15.66 -3.57
C TRP A 371 7.92 -17.03 -3.65
N GLY A 372 7.58 -17.48 -4.86
CA GLY A 372 6.91 -18.76 -5.06
C GLY A 372 7.85 -19.95 -4.92
N MET A 373 7.23 -21.09 -4.63
CA MET A 373 7.87 -22.39 -4.61
C MET A 373 8.29 -22.75 -6.04
N LEU A 374 9.57 -23.05 -6.22
CA LEU A 374 10.02 -23.71 -7.44
C LEU A 374 9.71 -25.21 -7.31
N LYS A 375 9.17 -25.82 -8.35
CA LYS A 375 9.04 -27.28 -8.42
C LYS A 375 10.40 -27.89 -8.73
N ASP A 376 10.87 -28.77 -7.86
CA ASP A 376 12.17 -29.43 -8.04
C ASP A 376 12.17 -30.35 -9.26
N ASP A 377 13.25 -30.27 -10.05
CA ASP A 377 13.71 -31.39 -10.86
C ASP A 377 14.54 -32.32 -9.96
N PRO A 378 14.10 -33.56 -9.70
CA PRO A 378 14.81 -34.50 -8.82
C PRO A 378 16.21 -34.89 -9.34
N ALA A 379 16.52 -34.61 -10.61
CA ALA A 379 17.84 -34.85 -11.20
C ALA A 379 18.83 -33.69 -11.00
N LEU A 380 18.41 -32.59 -10.36
CA LEU A 380 19.21 -31.41 -10.09
C LEU A 380 19.43 -31.20 -8.58
N PRO A 381 20.61 -30.71 -8.18
CA PRO A 381 20.89 -30.34 -6.80
C PRO A 381 19.98 -29.20 -6.32
N ARG A 382 19.74 -29.14 -5.00
CA ARG A 382 18.93 -28.11 -4.34
C ARG A 382 19.80 -27.05 -3.69
N VAL A 383 19.49 -25.80 -3.99
CA VAL A 383 20.21 -24.63 -3.49
C VAL A 383 19.23 -23.73 -2.75
N MET A 384 19.59 -23.27 -1.56
CA MET A 384 18.83 -22.24 -0.84
C MET A 384 19.61 -20.93 -0.82
N VAL A 385 18.94 -19.82 -1.15
CA VAL A 385 19.42 -18.46 -0.94
C VAL A 385 18.64 -17.83 0.21
N ILE A 386 19.31 -17.57 1.33
CA ILE A 386 18.72 -16.95 2.53
C ILE A 386 19.28 -15.53 2.68
N GLY A 387 18.42 -14.53 2.85
CA GLY A 387 18.88 -13.17 3.10
C GLY A 387 17.78 -12.14 3.17
N ASP A 388 18.17 -10.90 3.40
CA ASP A 388 17.27 -9.77 3.55
C ASP A 388 16.85 -9.16 2.18
N SER A 389 16.42 -7.90 2.19
CA SER A 389 15.99 -7.17 1.00
C SER A 389 17.08 -7.05 -0.08
N ILE A 390 18.37 -7.08 0.27
CA ILE A 390 19.45 -7.02 -0.72
C ILE A 390 19.43 -8.25 -1.60
N SER A 391 19.24 -9.41 -0.99
CA SER A 391 19.17 -10.68 -1.73
C SER A 391 17.92 -10.84 -2.59
N LEU A 392 16.89 -10.00 -2.37
CA LEU A 392 15.76 -9.93 -3.29
C LEU A 392 16.18 -9.38 -4.66
N GLY A 393 17.14 -8.45 -4.69
CA GLY A 393 17.60 -7.83 -5.93
C GLY A 393 18.23 -8.83 -6.92
N TYR A 394 18.96 -9.83 -6.42
CA TYR A 394 19.73 -10.75 -7.26
C TYR A 394 19.14 -12.16 -7.39
N THR A 395 18.17 -12.58 -6.57
CA THR A 395 17.67 -13.98 -6.57
C THR A 395 17.14 -14.42 -7.93
N MET A 396 16.40 -13.56 -8.64
CA MET A 396 15.82 -13.93 -9.94
C MET A 396 16.87 -14.17 -11.02
N GLN A 397 17.98 -13.42 -10.99
CA GLN A 397 19.10 -13.64 -11.88
C GLN A 397 19.81 -14.95 -11.55
N VAL A 398 20.02 -15.26 -10.27
CA VAL A 398 20.63 -16.53 -9.84
C VAL A 398 19.79 -17.72 -10.33
N ARG A 399 18.46 -17.65 -10.16
CA ARG A 399 17.51 -18.64 -10.71
C ARG A 399 17.70 -18.83 -12.22
N LYS A 400 17.73 -17.73 -12.97
CA LYS A 400 17.90 -17.76 -14.43
C LYS A 400 19.25 -18.34 -14.85
N ALA A 401 20.34 -17.97 -14.19
CA ALA A 401 21.69 -18.40 -14.54
C ALA A 401 21.95 -19.89 -14.22
N LEU A 402 21.22 -20.44 -13.22
CA LEU A 402 21.31 -21.83 -12.79
C LEU A 402 20.18 -22.71 -13.35
N GLU A 403 19.39 -22.21 -14.29
CA GLU A 403 18.35 -22.99 -14.96
C GLU A 403 18.96 -24.25 -15.61
N GLY A 404 18.36 -25.41 -15.37
CA GLY A 404 18.88 -26.70 -15.82
C GLY A 404 20.15 -27.20 -15.08
N LYS A 405 20.66 -26.45 -14.10
CA LYS A 405 21.83 -26.82 -13.29
C LYS A 405 21.50 -27.08 -11.82
N ALA A 406 20.57 -26.32 -11.23
CA ALA A 406 20.16 -26.47 -9.85
C ALA A 406 18.72 -25.97 -9.62
N ASN A 407 18.04 -26.55 -8.62
CA ASN A 407 16.79 -26.04 -8.08
C ASN A 407 17.11 -24.93 -7.08
N VAL A 408 16.90 -23.66 -7.46
CA VAL A 408 17.24 -22.50 -6.61
C VAL A 408 16.00 -22.00 -5.85
N HIS A 409 16.02 -22.20 -4.54
CA HIS A 409 14.97 -21.81 -3.60
C HIS A 409 15.36 -20.59 -2.77
N ARG A 410 14.33 -19.99 -2.18
CA ARG A 410 14.43 -18.88 -1.25
C ARG A 410 13.30 -19.00 -0.22
N PRO A 411 13.49 -18.62 1.06
CA PRO A 411 12.39 -18.48 1.98
C PRO A 411 11.31 -17.49 1.46
N PRO A 412 10.02 -17.73 1.74
CA PRO A 412 8.91 -16.89 1.29
C PRO A 412 8.78 -15.55 2.06
N CYS A 413 9.91 -14.96 2.47
CA CYS A 413 9.95 -13.74 3.28
C CYS A 413 11.29 -12.98 3.13
N ASN A 414 11.29 -11.69 3.49
CA ASN A 414 12.55 -11.00 3.80
C ASN A 414 13.10 -11.64 5.08
N CYS A 415 14.25 -12.33 5.01
CA CYS A 415 14.76 -13.11 6.14
C CYS A 415 15.20 -12.21 7.31
N GLY A 416 15.35 -10.90 7.09
CA GLY A 416 15.52 -9.89 8.15
C GLY A 416 16.74 -10.11 9.04
N PRO A 417 16.65 -9.79 10.35
CA PRO A 417 17.75 -10.00 11.29
C PRO A 417 17.93 -11.47 11.68
N THR A 418 19.08 -11.79 12.29
CA THR A 418 19.39 -13.14 12.81
C THR A 418 18.30 -13.73 13.70
N VAL A 419 17.57 -12.90 14.47
CA VAL A 419 16.44 -13.34 15.33
C VAL A 419 15.31 -13.94 14.50
N SER A 420 14.98 -13.35 13.35
CA SER A 420 14.00 -13.90 12.41
C SER A 420 14.49 -15.24 11.87
N GLY A 421 15.77 -15.34 11.55
CA GLY A 421 16.43 -16.59 11.19
C GLY A 421 16.23 -17.65 12.27
N LEU A 422 16.45 -17.33 13.54
CA LEU A 422 16.29 -18.29 14.63
C LEU A 422 14.84 -18.75 14.82
N ASN A 423 13.88 -17.90 14.46
CA ASN A 423 12.46 -18.23 14.53
C ASN A 423 12.00 -19.06 13.31
N GLY A 424 12.58 -18.84 12.13
CA GLY A 424 12.09 -19.40 10.87
C GLY A 424 12.94 -20.48 10.22
N MET A 425 14.21 -20.66 10.62
CA MET A 425 15.15 -21.53 9.93
C MET A 425 14.62 -22.96 9.72
N ASP A 426 13.96 -23.55 10.71
CA ASP A 426 13.50 -24.93 10.63
C ASP A 426 12.36 -25.06 9.59
N ASP A 427 11.46 -24.08 9.49
CA ASP A 427 10.43 -24.03 8.46
C ASP A 427 11.03 -23.80 7.07
N TRP A 428 12.03 -22.91 6.97
CA TRP A 428 12.65 -22.54 5.70
C TRP A 428 13.44 -23.69 5.10
N LEU A 429 14.17 -24.44 5.94
CA LEU A 429 14.90 -25.63 5.52
C LEU A 429 13.94 -26.80 5.26
N GLY A 430 12.85 -26.89 6.02
CA GLY A 430 11.87 -27.96 5.94
C GLY A 430 12.50 -29.35 6.12
N GLU A 431 11.87 -30.37 5.54
CA GLU A 431 12.39 -31.74 5.50
C GLU A 431 13.45 -31.96 4.40
N GLY A 432 13.83 -30.89 3.70
CA GLY A 432 14.65 -30.95 2.50
C GLY A 432 16.11 -31.29 2.76
N LYS A 433 16.69 -32.12 1.88
CA LYS A 433 18.15 -32.18 1.70
C LYS A 433 18.57 -30.99 0.84
N TRP A 434 19.57 -30.25 1.30
CA TRP A 434 20.13 -29.10 0.62
C TRP A 434 21.58 -29.41 0.24
N ASP A 435 21.97 -29.12 -1.00
CA ASP A 435 23.35 -29.31 -1.47
C ASP A 435 24.20 -28.07 -1.16
N VAL A 436 23.64 -26.89 -1.39
CA VAL A 436 24.29 -25.60 -1.11
C VAL A 436 23.30 -24.65 -0.43
N ILE A 437 23.74 -23.96 0.61
CA ILE A 437 23.00 -22.86 1.24
C ILE A 437 23.90 -21.62 1.21
N GLN A 438 23.53 -20.63 0.39
CA GLN A 438 24.09 -19.29 0.51
C GLN A 438 23.21 -18.47 1.45
N PHE A 439 23.81 -17.85 2.47
CA PHE A 439 23.07 -17.06 3.45
C PHE A 439 23.74 -15.72 3.78
N ASN A 440 22.93 -14.74 4.15
CA ASN A 440 23.35 -13.47 4.73
C ASN A 440 22.40 -13.04 5.86
N PHE A 441 22.98 -12.52 6.94
CA PHE A 441 22.30 -11.72 7.97
C PHE A 441 23.28 -10.62 8.36
N GLY A 442 22.86 -9.35 8.36
CA GLY A 442 23.79 -8.27 8.65
C GLY A 442 23.13 -6.90 8.80
N LEU A 443 22.59 -6.34 7.72
CA LEU A 443 22.03 -4.99 7.74
C LEU A 443 20.94 -4.81 8.79
N HIS A 444 20.05 -5.80 8.95
CA HIS A 444 19.00 -5.79 9.98
C HIS A 444 19.52 -6.05 11.41
N ASP A 445 20.78 -6.45 11.56
CA ASP A 445 21.47 -6.63 12.85
C ASP A 445 22.33 -5.43 13.25
N ARG A 446 22.39 -4.36 12.44
CA ARG A 446 23.25 -3.18 12.68
C ARG A 446 23.10 -2.49 14.05
N ARG A 447 21.92 -2.62 14.69
CA ARG A 447 21.63 -2.06 16.03
C ARG A 447 21.78 -3.07 17.17
N ARG A 448 22.14 -4.32 16.86
CA ARG A 448 22.32 -5.40 17.83
C ARG A 448 23.75 -5.37 18.37
N SER A 449 23.93 -5.83 19.60
CA SER A 449 25.29 -6.02 20.12
C SER A 449 26.04 -7.05 19.26
N LEU A 450 27.34 -6.83 19.10
CA LEU A 450 28.19 -7.74 18.31
C LEU A 450 28.16 -9.17 18.88
N GLU A 451 28.15 -9.29 20.21
CA GLU A 451 28.07 -10.57 20.91
C GLU A 451 26.77 -11.34 20.60
N GLU A 452 25.61 -10.68 20.69
CA GLU A 452 24.33 -11.31 20.36
C GLU A 452 24.25 -11.71 18.88
N TYR A 453 24.74 -10.84 17.98
CA TYR A 453 24.78 -11.12 16.56
C TYR A 453 25.61 -12.38 16.26
N LEU A 454 26.83 -12.48 16.80
CA LEU A 454 27.70 -13.65 16.62
C LEU A 454 27.13 -14.92 17.28
N SER A 455 26.54 -14.80 18.46
CA SER A 455 25.86 -15.90 19.15
C SER A 455 24.71 -16.46 18.31
N ASN A 456 23.91 -15.58 17.69
CA ASN A 456 22.82 -15.98 16.82
C ASN A 456 23.34 -16.61 15.52
N LEU A 457 24.36 -16.03 14.89
CA LEU A 457 25.00 -16.61 13.71
C LEU A 457 25.53 -18.02 13.97
N GLN A 458 26.18 -18.26 15.11
CA GLN A 458 26.65 -19.61 15.47
C GLN A 458 25.49 -20.61 15.52
N LYS A 459 24.38 -20.25 16.18
CA LYS A 459 23.18 -21.10 16.25
C LYS A 459 22.58 -21.37 14.87
N LEU A 460 22.58 -20.37 13.98
CA LEU A 460 22.09 -20.52 12.61
C LEU A 460 22.99 -21.45 11.79
N ILE A 461 24.31 -21.28 11.89
CA ILE A 461 25.30 -22.17 11.27
C ILE A 461 25.09 -23.61 11.74
N ASP A 462 24.92 -23.82 13.05
CA ASP A 462 24.70 -25.16 13.62
C ASP A 462 23.44 -25.82 13.07
N ARG A 463 22.36 -25.06 12.86
CA ARG A 463 21.13 -25.57 12.25
C ARG A 463 21.34 -25.91 10.78
N MET A 464 21.90 -24.99 9.99
CA MET A 464 22.13 -25.21 8.57
C MET A 464 23.10 -26.37 8.31
N LYS A 465 24.15 -26.54 9.14
CA LYS A 465 25.08 -27.67 9.03
C LYS A 465 24.42 -29.04 9.17
N ARG A 466 23.32 -29.15 9.94
CA ARG A 466 22.59 -30.43 10.11
C ARG A 466 21.96 -30.92 8.81
N THR A 467 21.77 -30.04 7.83
CA THR A 467 21.25 -30.41 6.50
C THR A 467 22.28 -31.17 5.65
N GLY A 468 23.57 -31.06 5.98
CA GLY A 468 24.68 -31.58 5.17
C GLY A 468 25.09 -30.67 4.01
N ALA A 469 24.44 -29.51 3.84
CA ALA A 469 24.76 -28.58 2.76
C ALA A 469 26.15 -27.94 2.89
N VAL A 470 26.74 -27.59 1.75
CA VAL A 470 27.85 -26.64 1.70
C VAL A 470 27.30 -25.26 2.05
N LEU A 471 27.88 -24.63 3.07
CA LEU A 471 27.46 -23.31 3.54
C LEU A 471 28.35 -22.21 2.96
N ILE A 472 27.71 -21.16 2.42
CA ILE A 472 28.35 -19.99 1.83
C ILE A 472 27.77 -18.74 2.51
N PHE A 473 28.57 -18.03 3.29
CA PHE A 473 28.20 -16.75 3.87
C PHE A 473 28.52 -15.63 2.88
N ALA A 474 27.50 -14.92 2.42
CA ALA A 474 27.70 -13.65 1.73
C ALA A 474 27.84 -12.56 2.79
N ASN A 475 28.99 -11.87 2.86
CA ASN A 475 29.17 -10.82 3.86
C ASN A 475 28.28 -9.60 3.53
N THR A 476 28.08 -8.74 4.54
CA THR A 476 27.15 -7.62 4.46
C THR A 476 27.67 -6.56 3.50
N THR A 477 26.81 -6.02 2.64
CA THR A 477 27.18 -5.01 1.65
C THR A 477 27.36 -3.61 2.26
N PRO A 478 28.16 -2.70 1.64
CA PRO A 478 28.25 -1.31 2.05
C PRO A 478 26.88 -0.61 2.07
N CYS A 479 26.62 0.22 3.08
CA CYS A 479 25.38 1.00 3.19
C CYS A 479 25.67 2.29 3.98
N THR A 480 25.17 3.42 3.49
CA THR A 480 25.42 4.78 4.02
C THR A 480 24.14 5.56 4.29
N ASN A 481 23.03 4.85 4.55
CA ASN A 481 21.74 5.47 4.85
C ASN A 481 21.60 5.97 6.30
N GLU A 482 22.55 5.61 7.16
CA GLU A 482 22.69 6.06 8.55
C GLU A 482 24.15 6.49 8.77
N GLU A 483 24.38 7.43 9.68
CA GLU A 483 25.72 7.87 10.06
C GLU A 483 26.52 6.71 10.68
N ASP A 484 27.83 6.67 10.42
CA ASP A 484 28.77 5.64 10.91
C ASP A 484 28.46 4.18 10.54
N LEU A 485 27.49 3.94 9.65
CA LEU A 485 27.09 2.58 9.31
C LEU A 485 28.18 1.79 8.56
N ILE A 486 29.02 2.46 7.76
CA ILE A 486 30.14 1.80 7.06
C ILE A 486 31.11 1.14 8.03
N GLY A 487 31.63 1.91 9.00
CA GLY A 487 32.56 1.36 10.00
C GLY A 487 31.90 0.25 10.83
N LYS A 488 30.61 0.38 11.11
CA LYS A 488 29.87 -0.67 11.82
C LYS A 488 29.74 -1.97 11.00
N VAL A 489 29.42 -1.85 9.71
CA VAL A 489 29.33 -3.00 8.79
C VAL A 489 30.68 -3.68 8.64
N GLU A 490 31.77 -2.92 8.54
CA GLU A 490 33.14 -3.46 8.46
C GLU A 490 33.52 -4.23 9.73
N GLU A 491 33.23 -3.69 10.92
CA GLU A 491 33.42 -4.36 12.20
C GLU A 491 32.64 -5.69 12.26
N MET A 492 31.36 -5.64 11.89
CA MET A 492 30.48 -6.82 11.88
C MET A 492 30.94 -7.88 10.88
N ASN A 493 31.35 -7.48 9.67
CA ASN A 493 31.85 -8.39 8.65
C ASN A 493 33.14 -9.08 9.10
N ALA A 494 34.10 -8.33 9.64
CA ALA A 494 35.36 -8.90 10.12
C ALA A 494 35.13 -9.99 11.19
N ALA A 495 34.24 -9.72 12.15
CA ALA A 495 33.91 -10.67 13.20
C ALA A 495 33.09 -11.88 12.67
N ALA A 496 32.15 -11.65 11.77
CA ALA A 496 31.36 -12.72 11.16
C ALA A 496 32.24 -13.63 10.30
N GLU A 497 33.14 -13.09 9.49
CA GLU A 497 34.07 -13.87 8.68
C GLU A 497 35.00 -14.74 9.51
N GLU A 498 35.49 -14.24 10.64
CA GLU A 498 36.28 -15.05 11.58
C GLU A 498 35.46 -16.22 12.14
N LEU A 499 34.20 -15.98 12.48
CA LEU A 499 33.26 -17.03 12.88
C LEU A 499 33.02 -18.04 11.74
N MET A 500 32.88 -17.58 10.50
CA MET A 500 32.71 -18.45 9.32
C MET A 500 33.93 -19.34 9.10
N ARG A 501 35.14 -18.77 9.15
CA ARG A 501 36.41 -19.53 9.03
C ARG A 501 36.52 -20.61 10.10
N LYS A 502 36.25 -20.28 11.37
CA LYS A 502 36.22 -21.25 12.48
C LYS A 502 35.23 -22.39 12.25
N ASN A 503 34.14 -22.11 11.54
CA ASN A 503 33.10 -23.08 11.26
C ASN A 503 33.27 -23.80 9.92
N GLY A 504 34.29 -23.51 9.12
CA GLY A 504 34.45 -24.07 7.78
C GLY A 504 33.35 -23.62 6.80
N VAL A 505 32.76 -22.45 7.02
CA VAL A 505 31.79 -21.83 6.12
C VAL A 505 32.55 -20.99 5.09
N LEU A 506 32.21 -21.15 3.81
CA LEU A 506 32.83 -20.39 2.72
C LEU A 506 32.37 -18.94 2.74
N ILE A 507 33.19 -18.01 2.27
CA ILE A 507 32.86 -16.57 2.24
C ILE A 507 32.70 -16.14 0.78
N ASN A 508 31.57 -15.48 0.48
CA ASN A 508 31.32 -14.73 -0.74
C ASN A 508 31.38 -13.23 -0.39
N ASP A 509 32.49 -12.58 -0.75
CA ASP A 509 32.82 -11.23 -0.26
C ASP A 509 32.12 -10.14 -1.10
N PHE A 510 30.83 -9.95 -0.85
CA PHE A 510 30.05 -8.89 -1.48
C PHE A 510 30.56 -7.49 -1.11
N TYR A 511 31.11 -7.32 0.09
CA TYR A 511 31.61 -6.03 0.51
C TYR A 511 32.75 -5.56 -0.39
N ALA A 512 33.78 -6.39 -0.57
CA ALA A 512 34.91 -6.08 -1.43
C ALA A 512 34.51 -5.93 -2.91
N LEU A 513 33.50 -6.69 -3.37
CA LEU A 513 32.99 -6.61 -4.74
C LEU A 513 32.32 -5.26 -5.04
N LEU A 514 31.62 -4.67 -4.06
CA LEU A 514 30.78 -3.49 -4.28
C LEU A 514 31.42 -2.19 -3.82
N ALA A 515 32.23 -2.22 -2.75
CA ALA A 515 32.83 -1.02 -2.14
C ALA A 515 33.56 -0.10 -3.15
N PRO A 516 34.38 -0.61 -4.10
CA PRO A 516 35.10 0.25 -5.03
C PRO A 516 34.21 1.09 -5.95
N ASN A 517 33.00 0.62 -6.23
CA ASN A 517 32.03 1.28 -7.12
C ASN A 517 30.72 1.60 -6.41
N TYR A 518 30.74 1.68 -5.07
CA TYR A 518 29.51 1.80 -4.27
C TYR A 518 28.60 2.94 -4.73
N GLU A 519 29.15 4.14 -4.91
CA GLU A 519 28.38 5.33 -5.27
C GLU A 519 27.68 5.23 -6.63
N THR A 520 28.19 4.40 -7.56
CA THR A 520 27.56 4.19 -8.87
C THR A 520 26.58 3.02 -8.87
N LEU A 521 26.73 2.09 -7.94
CA LEU A 521 25.92 0.88 -7.85
C LEU A 521 24.75 1.01 -6.88
N VAL A 522 24.85 1.86 -5.86
CA VAL A 522 23.81 2.06 -4.85
C VAL A 522 22.65 2.92 -5.38
N GLY A 523 21.45 2.61 -4.92
CA GLY A 523 20.23 3.38 -5.17
C GLY A 523 20.19 4.67 -4.35
N LYS A 524 19.12 5.44 -4.57
CA LYS A 524 18.91 6.75 -3.92
C LYS A 524 18.80 6.66 -2.40
N ASP A 525 18.37 5.52 -1.88
CA ASP A 525 18.23 5.28 -0.44
C ASP A 525 19.56 4.94 0.26
N LYS A 526 20.67 4.92 -0.49
CA LYS A 526 22.02 4.67 0.03
C LYS A 526 22.13 3.33 0.78
N CYS A 527 21.34 2.33 0.39
CA CYS A 527 21.44 0.98 0.95
C CYS A 527 21.11 -0.13 -0.06
N HIS A 528 20.05 0.02 -0.85
CA HIS A 528 19.66 -0.98 -1.86
C HIS A 528 20.39 -0.72 -3.18
N TYR A 529 20.73 -1.78 -3.90
CA TYR A 529 21.53 -1.69 -5.12
C TYR A 529 20.66 -1.55 -6.37
N SER A 530 21.21 -0.84 -7.36
CA SER A 530 20.68 -0.79 -8.72
C SER A 530 20.69 -2.19 -9.38
N ALA A 531 20.09 -2.27 -10.58
CA ALA A 531 20.14 -3.48 -11.39
C ALA A 531 21.59 -3.95 -11.64
N ALA A 532 22.53 -3.04 -11.89
CA ALA A 532 23.93 -3.37 -12.10
C ALA A 532 24.61 -3.93 -10.83
N GLY A 533 24.33 -3.33 -9.66
CA GLY A 533 24.87 -3.84 -8.39
C GLY A 533 24.29 -5.22 -8.05
N SER A 534 23.00 -5.41 -8.29
CA SER A 534 22.34 -6.72 -8.16
C SER A 534 22.94 -7.75 -9.13
N GLU A 535 23.28 -7.33 -10.34
CA GLU A 535 23.92 -8.18 -11.35
C GLU A 535 25.26 -8.74 -10.90
N ILE A 536 26.10 -7.89 -10.31
CA ILE A 536 27.41 -8.26 -9.76
C ILE A 536 27.25 -9.31 -8.65
N MET A 537 26.37 -9.04 -7.67
CA MET A 537 26.11 -9.98 -6.57
C MET A 537 25.53 -11.31 -7.06
N GLY A 538 24.62 -11.26 -8.06
CA GLY A 538 24.04 -12.44 -8.67
C GLY A 538 25.08 -13.32 -9.36
N ASN A 539 25.99 -12.71 -10.13
CA ASN A 539 27.07 -13.44 -10.81
C ASN A 539 28.04 -14.08 -9.81
N ALA A 540 28.45 -13.34 -8.76
CA ALA A 540 29.32 -13.89 -7.71
C ALA A 540 28.64 -15.04 -6.95
N THR A 541 27.33 -14.95 -6.72
CA THR A 541 26.52 -16.02 -6.12
C THR A 541 26.51 -17.26 -7.00
N VAL A 542 26.26 -17.10 -8.30
CA VAL A 542 26.24 -18.22 -9.28
C VAL A 542 27.60 -18.92 -9.31
N GLU A 543 28.70 -18.16 -9.44
CA GLU A 543 30.05 -18.72 -9.47
C GLU A 543 30.36 -19.56 -8.23
N MET A 544 30.02 -19.03 -7.05
CA MET A 544 30.21 -19.73 -5.78
C MET A 544 29.35 -20.98 -5.66
N ILE A 545 28.10 -20.93 -6.11
CA ILE A 545 27.22 -22.12 -6.12
C ILE A 545 27.75 -23.18 -7.07
N GLU A 546 28.02 -22.83 -8.34
CA GLU A 546 28.45 -23.79 -9.37
C GLU A 546 29.72 -24.54 -8.98
N LYS A 547 30.68 -23.85 -8.36
CA LYS A 547 31.93 -24.44 -7.89
C LYS A 547 31.72 -25.54 -6.84
N HIS A 548 30.60 -25.50 -6.12
CA HIS A 548 30.31 -26.38 -4.98
C HIS A 548 29.06 -27.23 -5.16
N LEU A 549 28.43 -27.20 -6.34
CA LEU A 549 27.42 -28.19 -6.69
C LEU A 549 28.05 -29.60 -6.75
N PRO A 550 27.32 -30.66 -6.38
CA PRO A 550 27.80 -32.02 -6.54
C PRO A 550 28.10 -32.29 -8.02
N LYS A 551 29.27 -32.86 -8.29
CA LYS A 551 29.64 -33.31 -9.65
C LYS A 551 28.78 -34.52 -9.99
N LYS A 552 28.14 -34.49 -11.17
CA LYS A 552 27.41 -35.64 -11.72
C LYS A 552 28.34 -36.75 -12.15
#